data_AF-A0A239DUA8-F1
#
_entry.id   AF-A0A239DUA8-F1
#
_cell.length_a   1.000
_cell.length_b   1.000
_cell.length_c   1.000
_cell.angle_alpha   90.00
_cell.angle_beta   90.00
_cell.angle_gamma   90.00
#
_symmetry.space_group_name_H-M   'P 1'
#
loop_
_entity.id
_entity.type
_entity.pdbx_description
1 polymer ?
#
loop_
_entity_poly.entity_id
_entity_poly.type
_entity_poly.pdbx_seq_one_letter_code
_entity_poly.pdbx_strand_id
1 'polypeptide(L)'
;MSLGITEILVILLIVGVIFGAGKLPKVMGDFGKGIRNFKDGLKGSEGEGDAPAPADATMTQAPVIDNKVAPSPVVPLTKDESAPKP
;
A
#
# COMPACT_ATOMS: atom_id res chain seq x y z
N MET A 1 11.02 31.66 -25.66
CA MET A 1 10.16 31.46 -24.47
C MET A 1 9.55 30.07 -24.59
N SER A 2 10.26 29.07 -24.08
CA SER A 2 9.85 27.68 -24.17
C SER A 2 9.15 27.33 -22.87
N LEU A 3 8.00 26.66 -22.94
CA LEU A 3 7.35 26.06 -21.76
C LEU A 3 8.28 24.98 -21.21
N GLY A 4 9.18 25.40 -20.32
CA GLY A 4 10.12 24.51 -19.66
C GLY A 4 9.48 23.78 -18.49
N ILE A 5 10.22 22.83 -17.93
CA ILE A 5 9.80 22.10 -16.73
C ILE A 5 9.46 23.05 -15.57
N THR A 6 10.17 24.17 -15.47
CA THR A 6 9.88 25.23 -14.48
C THR A 6 8.47 25.79 -14.60
N GLU A 7 8.02 26.13 -15.82
CA GLU A 7 6.67 26.66 -16.04
C GLU A 7 5.59 25.63 -15.70
N ILE A 8 5.81 24.38 -16.13
CA ILE A 8 4.89 23.26 -15.85
C ILE A 8 4.77 23.03 -14.34
N LEU A 9 5.88 23.08 -13.59
CA LEU A 9 5.86 22.94 -12.13
C LEU A 9 5.07 24.06 -11.45
N VAL A 10 5.23 25.31 -11.89
CA VAL A 10 4.48 26.45 -11.34
C VAL A 10 2.97 26.30 -11.59
N ILE A 11 2.57 25.87 -12.79
CA ILE A 11 1.17 25.62 -13.12
C ILE A 11 0.61 24.45 -12.28
N LEU A 12 1.37 23.36 -12.15
CA LEU A 12 0.99 22.20 -11.35
C LEU A 12 0.79 22.60 -9.88
N LEU A 13 1.65 23.46 -9.34
CA LEU A 13 1.51 23.98 -7.97
C LEU A 13 0.18 24.73 -7.79
N ILE A 14 -0.17 25.64 -8.70
CA ILE A 14 -1.42 26.42 -8.63
C ILE A 14 -2.63 25.50 -8.70
N VAL A 15 -2.64 24.57 -9.67
CA VAL A 15 -3.71 23.58 -9.81
C VAL A 15 -3.78 22.69 -8.56
N GLY A 16 -2.64 22.27 -8.01
CA GLY A 16 -2.58 21.47 -6.79
C GLY A 16 -3.15 22.18 -5.57
N VAL A 17 -2.98 23.51 -5.46
CA VAL A 17 -3.60 24.31 -4.39
C VAL A 17 -5.12 24.41 -4.57
N ILE A 18 -5.60 24.60 -5.81
CA ILE A 18 -7.04 24.69 -6.10
C ILE A 18 -7.74 23.34 -5.88
N PHE A 19 -7.12 22.25 -6.34
CA PHE A 19 -7.66 20.90 -6.22
C PHE A 19 -7.44 20.30 -4.82
N GLY A 20 -6.42 20.77 -4.09
CA GLY A 20 -6.04 20.29 -2.77
C GLY A 20 -5.30 18.95 -2.78
N ALA A 21 -4.51 18.71 -1.73
CA ALA A 21 -3.64 17.54 -1.59
C ALA A 21 -4.40 16.19 -1.52
N GLY A 22 -5.70 16.19 -1.24
CA GLY A 22 -6.50 14.96 -1.16
C GLY A 22 -7.13 14.50 -2.48
N LYS A 23 -7.43 15.43 -3.41
CA LYS A 23 -8.11 15.09 -4.68
C LYS A 23 -7.13 14.61 -5.73
N LEU A 24 -5.94 15.23 -5.80
CA LEU A 24 -4.91 14.88 -6.77
C LEU A 24 -4.43 13.42 -6.66
N PRO A 25 -4.05 12.87 -5.49
CA PRO A 25 -3.63 11.47 -5.38
C PRO A 25 -4.78 10.48 -5.65
N LYS A 26 -6.03 10.84 -5.29
CA LYS A 26 -7.20 10.00 -5.59
C LYS A 26 -7.45 9.89 -7.10
N VAL A 27 -7.49 11.03 -7.80
CA VAL A 27 -7.70 11.08 -9.26
C VAL A 27 -6.52 10.46 -10.01
N MET A 28 -5.29 10.71 -9.57
CA MET A 28 -4.10 10.10 -10.19
C MET A 28 -4.03 8.59 -9.92
N GLY A 29 -4.51 8.12 -8.78
CA GLY A 29 -4.65 6.69 -8.50
C GLY A 29 -5.63 5.99 -9.45
N ASP A 30 -6.80 6.59 -9.68
CA ASP A 30 -7.82 6.05 -10.59
C ASP A 30 -7.34 6.13 -12.06
N PHE A 31 -6.73 7.24 -12.45
CA PHE A 31 -6.15 7.43 -13.78
C PHE A 31 -4.97 6.47 -14.04
N GLY A 32 -4.09 6.29 -13.05
CA GLY A 32 -2.95 5.38 -13.12
C GLY A 32 -3.36 3.92 -13.26
N LYS A 33 -4.43 3.49 -12.58
CA LYS A 33 -5.03 2.15 -12.77
C LYS A 33 -5.58 1.97 -14.19
N GLY A 34 -6.23 2.99 -14.76
CA GLY A 34 -6.71 2.95 -16.14
C GLY A 34 -5.58 2.80 -17.17
N ILE A 35 -4.50 3.57 -17.01
CA ILE A 35 -3.31 3.46 -17.86
C ILE A 35 -2.63 2.10 -17.68
N ARG A 36 -2.59 1.58 -16.45
CA ARG A 36 -2.01 0.27 -16.15
C ARG A 36 -2.78 -0.84 -16.84
N ASN A 37 -4.09 -0.88 -16.70
CA ASN A 37 -4.95 -1.85 -17.38
C ASN A 37 -4.88 -1.72 -18.91
N PHE A 38 -4.76 -0.49 -19.43
CA PHE A 38 -4.57 -0.26 -20.85
C PHE A 38 -3.24 -0.83 -21.35
N LYS A 39 -2.15 -0.60 -20.60
CA LYS A 39 -0.83 -1.14 -20.91
C LYS A 39 -0.77 -2.66 -20.77
N ASP A 40 -1.40 -3.21 -19.74
CA ASP A 40 -1.46 -4.66 -19.51
C ASP A 40 -2.33 -5.34 -20.60
N GLY A 41 -3.43 -4.70 -21.03
CA GLY A 41 -4.24 -5.17 -22.16
C GLY A 41 -3.51 -5.12 -23.51
N LEU A 42 -2.63 -4.13 -23.72
CA LEU A 42 -1.74 -4.09 -24.88
C LEU A 42 -0.63 -5.14 -24.80
N LYS A 43 -0.06 -5.37 -23.61
CA LYS A 43 0.99 -6.37 -23.37
C LYS A 43 0.46 -7.81 -23.32
N GLY A 44 -0.83 -8.02 -23.05
CA GLY A 44 -1.49 -9.33 -23.13
C GLY A 44 -1.48 -9.96 -24.52
N SER A 45 -1.13 -9.20 -25.56
CA SER A 45 -0.85 -9.72 -26.91
C SER A 45 0.60 -10.18 -27.10
N GLU A 46 1.53 -9.83 -26.21
CA GLU A 46 2.97 -10.15 -26.25
C GLU A 46 3.52 -10.39 -24.83
N GLY A 47 3.25 -11.56 -24.25
CA GLY A 47 4.05 -12.13 -23.16
C GLY A 47 3.70 -11.69 -21.73
N GLU A 48 3.37 -12.70 -20.93
CA GLU A 48 3.18 -12.72 -19.47
C GLU A 48 4.09 -11.75 -18.70
N GLY A 49 3.53 -10.98 -17.76
CA GLY A 49 4.30 -10.02 -16.98
C GLY A 49 3.52 -9.45 -15.81
N ASP A 50 3.39 -10.28 -14.78
CA ASP A 50 3.02 -9.95 -13.41
C ASP A 50 3.57 -8.58 -13.01
N ALA A 51 2.71 -7.71 -12.49
CA ALA A 51 3.13 -6.47 -11.91
C ALA A 51 2.48 -6.30 -10.54
N PRO A 52 3.28 -6.12 -9.48
CA PRO A 52 2.73 -5.91 -8.16
C PRO A 52 1.92 -4.62 -8.20
N ALA A 53 0.65 -4.73 -7.85
CA ALA A 53 -0.19 -3.58 -7.56
C ALA A 53 0.56 -2.71 -6.53
N PRO A 54 0.81 -1.41 -6.79
CA PRO A 54 1.23 -0.55 -5.71
C PRO A 54 0.08 -0.57 -4.71
N ALA A 55 0.40 -1.11 -3.54
CA ALA A 55 -0.45 -1.17 -2.37
C ALA A 55 -1.14 0.18 -2.19
N ASP A 56 -2.45 0.11 -1.99
CA ASP A 56 -3.24 1.02 -1.21
C ASP A 56 -2.40 2.13 -0.56
N ALA A 57 -2.32 3.29 -1.23
CA ALA A 57 -1.84 4.52 -0.60
C ALA A 57 -2.93 5.06 0.35
N THR A 58 -3.47 4.20 1.20
CA THR A 58 -4.13 4.60 2.43
C THR A 58 -3.02 4.91 3.43
N MET A 59 -2.43 6.09 3.30
CA MET A 59 -1.85 6.77 4.46
C MET A 59 -2.99 7.26 5.35
N THR A 60 -3.68 6.32 6.00
CA THR A 60 -4.49 6.55 7.20
C THR A 60 -4.70 5.21 7.89
N GLN A 61 -3.72 4.82 8.70
CA GLN A 61 -4.01 4.21 10.00
C GLN A 61 -2.84 4.53 10.91
N ALA A 62 -3.01 5.56 11.73
CA ALA A 62 -2.37 5.57 13.03
C ALA A 62 -3.26 4.71 13.94
N PRO A 63 -2.87 3.50 14.35
CA PRO A 63 -3.47 2.89 15.52
C PRO A 63 -2.86 3.59 16.75
N VAL A 64 -3.73 4.32 17.45
CA VAL A 64 -3.55 4.67 18.85
C VAL A 64 -3.36 3.39 19.68
N ILE A 65 -2.21 3.30 20.36
CA ILE A 65 -1.93 2.77 21.70
C ILE A 65 -2.25 1.29 22.04
N ASP A 66 -1.36 0.73 22.87
CA ASP A 66 -1.47 -0.48 23.70
C ASP A 66 -1.35 -1.85 23.00
N ASN A 67 -0.10 -2.29 22.79
CA ASN A 67 0.20 -3.69 23.09
C ASN A 67 1.36 -3.78 24.08
N LYS A 68 0.94 -3.86 25.34
CA LYS A 68 1.67 -4.23 26.54
C LYS A 68 2.68 -5.35 26.26
N VAL A 69 3.91 -5.09 26.66
CA VAL A 69 4.96 -6.05 27.01
C VAL A 69 4.37 -7.36 27.58
N ALA A 70 4.59 -8.49 26.88
CA ALA A 70 5.14 -9.73 27.43
C ALA A 70 4.99 -10.92 26.45
N PRO A 71 6.08 -11.51 25.94
CA PRO A 71 6.09 -12.91 25.54
C PRO A 71 6.26 -13.75 26.82
N SER A 72 5.32 -14.64 27.10
CA SER A 72 5.53 -15.74 28.06
C SER A 72 4.78 -16.97 27.56
N PRO A 73 5.46 -17.90 26.88
CA PRO A 73 4.92 -19.23 26.65
C PRO A 73 5.22 -20.06 27.91
N VAL A 74 4.29 -20.06 28.87
CA VAL A 74 4.30 -21.05 29.96
C VAL A 74 3.33 -22.17 29.59
N VAL A 75 3.96 -23.22 29.07
CA VAL A 75 3.51 -24.60 28.86
C VAL A 75 2.22 -24.98 29.62
N PRO A 76 1.12 -25.33 28.92
CA PRO A 76 0.00 -26.00 29.54
C PRO A 76 0.22 -27.52 29.58
N LEU A 77 -0.34 -28.13 30.63
CA LEU A 77 -0.59 -29.57 30.80
C LEU A 77 0.60 -30.41 31.29
N THR A 78 0.74 -30.37 32.62
CA THR A 78 0.83 -31.58 33.46
C THR A 78 0.09 -32.76 32.81
N LYS A 79 0.85 -33.74 32.36
CA LYS A 79 0.35 -35.07 32.06
C LYS A 79 1.31 -36.07 32.69
N ASP A 80 0.74 -36.93 33.53
CA ASP A 80 1.29 -38.19 34.02
C ASP A 80 2.69 -38.08 34.62
N GLU A 81 2.83 -37.80 35.91
CA GLU A 81 2.58 -38.82 36.95
C GLU A 81 3.16 -40.18 36.53
N SER A 82 4.43 -40.36 36.90
CA SER A 82 5.08 -41.61 37.26
C SER A 82 4.32 -42.90 36.99
N ALA A 83 4.85 -43.68 36.02
CA ALA A 83 4.88 -45.13 36.10
C ALA A 83 5.28 -45.59 37.54
N PRO A 84 4.79 -46.71 38.10
CA PRO A 84 4.97 -48.04 37.48
C PRO A 84 3.84 -49.09 37.74
N LYS A 85 3.97 -50.21 37.00
CA LYS A 85 3.40 -51.58 37.17
C LYS A 85 3.12 -52.02 38.62
N PRO A 86 2.20 -52.98 38.89
CA PRO A 86 2.18 -54.35 38.31
C PRO A 86 1.03 -54.69 37.35
#